data_AF-A0A7C3PAQ5-F1
#
_entry.id   AF-A0A7C3PAQ5-F1
#
_cell.length_a   1.000
_cell.length_b   1.000
_cell.length_c   1.000
_cell.angle_alpha   90.00
_cell.angle_beta   90.00
_cell.angle_gamma   90.00
#
_symmetry.space_group_name_H-M   'P 1'
#
loop_
_entity.id
_entity.type
_entity.pdbx_description
1 polymer ?
#
loop_
_entity_poly.entity_id
_entity_poly.type
_entity_poly.pdbx_seq_one_letter_code
_entity_poly.pdbx_strand_id
1 'polypeptide(L)' 'MRDMLSPSTVLVASGEVLSGEFDAEAVILDLRNGVYYGLEDAGARIWQLLQRP' A
#
# COMPACT_ATOMS: atom_id res chain seq x y z
N MET A 1 -17.09 -7.54 11.28
CA MET A 1 -17.11 -6.12 11.69
C MET A 1 -15.83 -5.51 11.13
N ARG A 2 -15.91 -4.43 10.34
CA ARG A 2 -14.69 -3.71 9.91
C ARG A 2 -14.36 -2.73 11.03
N ASP A 3 -13.22 -2.92 11.69
CA ASP A 3 -12.75 -1.92 12.64
C ASP A 3 -12.43 -0.64 11.86
N MET A 4 -13.09 0.45 12.24
CA MET A 4 -12.89 1.74 11.60
C MET A 4 -11.61 2.37 12.14
N LEU A 5 -10.74 2.82 11.24
CA LEU A 5 -9.53 3.54 11.62
C LEU A 5 -9.92 4.88 12.26
N SER A 6 -9.27 5.24 13.37
CA SER A 6 -9.40 6.58 13.94
C SER A 6 -8.51 7.56 13.16
N PRO A 7 -8.79 8.88 13.19
CA PRO A 7 -7.95 9.87 12.52
C PRO A 7 -6.51 9.96 13.04
N SER A 8 -6.23 9.42 14.22
CA SER A 8 -4.89 9.39 14.83
C SER A 8 -4.14 8.07 14.57
N THR A 9 -4.73 7.11 13.86
CA THR A 9 -4.04 5.87 13.52
C THR A 9 -2.88 6.15 12.57
N VAL A 10 -1.68 5.71 12.96
CA VAL A 10 -0.49 5.74 12.11
C VAL A 10 -0.43 4.42 11.33
N LEU A 11 -0.22 4.52 10.01
CA LEU A 11 -0.11 3.39 9.11
C LEU A 11 1.27 3.39 8.44
N VAL A 12 1.82 2.20 8.25
CA VAL A 12 3.04 1.96 7.46
C VAL A 12 2.82 0.74 6.59
N ALA A 13 3.41 0.73 5.40
CA ALA A 13 3.36 -0.41 4.50
C ALA A 13 3.93 -1.67 5.18
N SER A 14 3.28 -2.82 4.97
CA SER A 14 3.77 -4.10 5.50
C SER A 14 5.13 -4.45 4.90
N GLY A 15 6.05 -5.00 5.70
CA GLY A 15 7.31 -5.55 5.21
C GLY A 15 7.16 -6.86 4.42
N GLU A 16 5.95 -7.42 4.36
CA GLU A 16 5.63 -8.66 3.64
C GLU A 16 5.14 -8.41 2.20
N VAL A 17 5.38 -7.22 1.67
CA VAL A 17 5.08 -6.88 0.28
C VAL A 17 6.33 -6.41 -0.44
N LEU A 18 6.44 -6.74 -1.72
CA LEU A 18 7.38 -6.10 -2.63
C LEU A 18 6.60 -5.06 -3.44
N SER A 19 7.12 -3.84 -3.58
CA SER A 19 6.46 -2.82 -4.40
C SER A 19 7.42 -2.06 -5.29
N GLY A 20 6.90 -1.54 -6.39
CA GLY A 20 7.61 -0.71 -7.34
C GLY A 20 6.66 0.24 -8.06
N GLU A 21 7.22 1.24 -8.73
CA GLU A 21 6.46 2.18 -9.54
C GLU A 21 6.54 1.76 -11.01
N PHE A 22 5.41 1.80 -11.70
CA PHE A 22 5.32 1.61 -13.15
C PHE A 22 4.44 2.71 -13.73
N ASP A 23 5.07 3.62 -14.47
CA ASP A 23 4.45 4.88 -14.89
C ASP A 23 3.89 5.68 -13.69
N ALA A 24 2.58 5.95 -13.64
CA ALA A 24 1.91 6.64 -12.54
C ALA A 24 1.31 5.67 -11.49
N GLU A 25 1.54 4.36 -11.64
CA GLU A 25 0.94 3.33 -10.80
C GLU A 25 1.92 2.79 -9.76
N ALA A 26 1.40 2.42 -8.59
CA ALA A 26 2.12 1.58 -7.64
C ALA A 26 1.73 0.12 -7.86
N VAL A 27 2.72 -0.72 -8.15
CA VAL A 27 2.57 -2.18 -8.28
C VAL A 27 3.04 -2.82 -6.99
N ILE A 28 2.22 -3.71 -6.42
CA ILE A 28 2.46 -4.36 -5.13
C ILE A 28 2.26 -5.86 -5.29
N LEU A 29 3.23 -6.65 -4.83
CA LEU A 29 3.16 -8.10 -4.74
C LEU A 29 3.09 -8.51 -3.26
N ASP A 30 2.04 -9.21 -2.86
CA ASP A 30 1.97 -9.86 -1.54
C ASP A 30 2.84 -11.12 -1.56
N LEU A 31 3.90 -11.12 -0.73
CA LEU A 31 4.87 -12.22 -0.69
C LEU A 31 4.31 -13.51 -0.07
N ARG A 32 3.16 -13.45 0.59
CA ARG A 32 2.56 -14.62 1.27
C ARG A 32 1.76 -15.49 0.32
N ASN A 33 1.10 -14.89 -0.66
CA ASN A 33 0.19 -15.59 -1.57
C ASN A 33 0.48 -15.33 -3.05
N GLY A 34 1.42 -14.44 -3.38
CA GLY A 34 1.83 -14.15 -4.76
C GLY A 34 0.82 -13.31 -5.55
N VAL A 35 -0.18 -12.71 -4.89
CA VAL A 35 -1.18 -11.88 -5.55
C VAL A 35 -0.59 -10.49 -5.84
N TYR A 36 -0.81 -10.02 -7.07
CA TYR A 36 -0.44 -8.68 -7.52
C TYR A 36 -1.61 -7.72 -7.38
N TYR A 37 -1.29 -6.49 -6.97
CA TYR A 37 -2.20 -5.36 -6.86
C TYR A 37 -1.60 -4.17 -7.62
N GLY A 38 -2.45 -3.45 -8.34
CA GLY A 38 -2.12 -2.15 -8.94
C GLY A 38 -2.93 -1.06 -8.25
N LEU A 39 -2.28 0.06 -7.95
CA LEU A 39 -2.93 1.26 -7.43
C LEU A 39 -2.65 2.43 -8.36
N GLU A 40 -3.71 3.17 -8.71
CA GLU A 40 -3.66 4.36 -9.56
C GLU A 40 -4.05 5.61 -8.76
N ASP A 41 -3.82 6.79 -9.32
CA ASP A 41 -4.23 8.10 -8.79
C ASP A 41 -3.91 8.29 -7.28
N ALA A 42 -4.94 8.55 -6.48
CA ALA A 42 -4.82 8.73 -5.04
C ALA A 42 -4.30 7.48 -4.33
N GLY A 43 -4.56 6.29 -4.87
CA GLY A 43 -4.07 5.03 -4.32
C GLY A 43 -2.54 4.94 -4.40
N ALA A 44 -1.96 5.25 -5.57
CA ALA A 44 -0.51 5.32 -5.75
C ALA A 44 0.12 6.35 -4.81
N ARG A 45 -0.51 7.53 -4.68
CA ARG A 45 -0.02 8.57 -3.79
C ARG A 45 -0.06 8.17 -2.31
N ILE A 46 -1.14 7.55 -1.86
CA ILE A 46 -1.26 7.05 -0.48
C ILE A 46 -0.19 5.99 -0.23
N TRP A 47 0.05 5.07 -1.18
CA TRP A 47 1.10 4.05 -1.04
C TRP A 47 2.50 4.63 -0.83
N GLN A 48 2.86 5.68 -1.57
CA GLN A 48 4.14 6.39 -1.40
C GLN A 48 4.28 7.00 -0.01
N LEU A 49 3.18 7.54 0.54
CA LEU A 49 3.17 8.13 1.88
C LEU A 49 3.30 7.08 2.98
N LEU A 50 2.82 5.86 2.74
CA LEU A 50 2.88 4.75 3.70
C LEU A 50 4.29 4.14 3.86
N GLN A 51 5.28 4.54 3.07
CA GLN A 51 6.63 3.93 3.13
C GLN A 51 7.38 4.24 4.43
N ARG A 52 7.00 5.31 5.14
CA ARG A 52 7.52 5.67 6.46
C ARG A 52 6.38 6.20 7.33
N PRO A 53 6.34 5.88 8.64
CA PRO A 53 5.40 6.49 9.58
C PRO A 53 5.54 8.01 9.67
#